data_AF-A0A2J0MD15-F1
#
_entry.id   AF-A0A2J0MD15-F1
#
_cell.length_a   1.000
_cell.length_b   1.000
_cell.length_c   1.000
_cell.angle_alpha   90.00
_cell.angle_beta   90.00
_cell.angle_gamma   90.00
#
_symmetry.space_group_name_H-M   'P 1'
#
loop_
_entity.id
_entity.type
_entity.pdbx_description
1 polymer ?
#
loop_
_entity_poly.entity_id
_entity_poly.type
_entity_poly.pdbx_seq_one_letter_code
_entity_poly.pdbx_strand_id
1 'polypeptide(L)'
;MKYIYGPVKSRRLGNSLGISIIPYKVCSFDCVYCQLKKTAKKTKQRKNYAPVGEILEEVKTFFLNKPKGLKIDCVTFSGSGEPTLHSSIGALIRAVKELTRLPVVLITNSSVMVDPKASNDIRDVDLLVPSLDAVTQDVFEKIDLPIKGLRVEDIIEALIKFRRTFKGKMWLEVMLVRGLNDSPEYLRKIKNVVDMIKPDRVQLNAPIRPPSQNWVKPAMPSTLKKAKDIFGANCDIV
;
A
#
# COMPACT_ATOMS: atom_id res chain seq x y z
N MET A 1 20.25 -3.63 10.76
CA MET A 1 19.05 -4.40 10.38
C MET A 1 18.83 -4.21 8.88
N LYS A 2 18.76 -5.31 8.13
CA LYS A 2 18.70 -5.36 6.66
C LYS A 2 17.26 -5.32 6.14
N TYR A 3 16.32 -5.88 6.88
CA TYR A 3 14.91 -6.02 6.50
C TYR A 3 13.98 -5.17 7.35
N ILE A 4 14.40 -4.76 8.54
CA ILE A 4 13.61 -3.96 9.47
C ILE A 4 14.09 -2.51 9.48
N TYR A 5 13.13 -1.58 9.58
CA TYR A 5 13.40 -0.16 9.78
C TYR A 5 12.38 0.49 10.70
N GLY A 6 12.76 1.62 11.29
CA GLY A 6 11.93 2.34 12.25
C GLY A 6 12.12 1.85 13.69
N PRO A 7 11.12 2.03 14.57
CA PRO A 7 9.75 2.49 14.28
C PRO A 7 9.68 3.88 13.65
N VAL A 8 8.86 4.02 12.61
CA VAL A 8 8.60 5.31 11.93
C VAL A 8 7.31 5.90 12.49
N LYS A 9 7.33 7.19 12.86
CA LYS A 9 6.13 7.94 13.20
C LYS A 9 5.27 8.14 11.95
N SER A 10 4.34 7.21 11.72
CA SER A 10 3.41 7.21 10.61
C SER A 10 2.31 8.26 10.84
N ARG A 11 1.88 8.92 9.77
CA ARG A 11 0.76 9.88 9.81
C ARG A 11 -0.59 9.21 10.08
N ARG A 12 -0.66 7.89 9.90
CA ARG A 12 -1.91 7.11 9.97
C ARG A 12 -1.83 5.84 10.83
N LEU A 13 -0.63 5.34 11.13
CA LEU A 13 -0.44 4.04 11.81
C LEU A 13 0.28 4.14 13.17
N GLY A 14 0.45 5.36 13.71
CA GLY A 14 1.25 5.57 14.92
C GLY A 14 2.73 5.23 14.70
N ASN A 15 3.39 4.66 15.70
CA ASN A 15 4.78 4.20 15.62
C ASN A 15 4.84 2.83 14.94
N SER A 16 5.09 2.82 13.63
CA SER A 16 5.09 1.62 12.80
C SER A 16 6.49 1.04 12.64
N LEU A 17 6.69 -0.21 13.05
CA LEU A 17 7.90 -0.98 12.70
C LEU A 17 7.77 -1.51 11.27
N GLY A 18 8.65 -1.12 10.35
CA GLY A 18 8.58 -1.54 8.96
C GLY A 18 9.36 -2.82 8.68
N ILE A 19 8.82 -3.70 7.83
CA ILE A 19 9.50 -4.87 7.28
C ILE A 19 9.54 -4.76 5.74
N SER A 20 10.73 -4.52 5.19
CA SER A 20 11.01 -4.43 3.74
C SER A 20 11.56 -5.75 3.22
N ILE A 21 10.67 -6.59 2.69
CA ILE A 21 11.00 -7.94 2.18
C ILE A 21 11.33 -7.97 0.68
N ILE A 22 11.38 -6.79 0.04
CA ILE A 22 11.60 -6.63 -1.39
C ILE A 22 12.88 -5.78 -1.61
N PRO A 23 13.77 -6.20 -2.53
CA PRO A 23 14.92 -5.42 -2.93
C PRO A 23 14.52 -4.03 -3.43
N TYR A 24 15.48 -3.10 -3.36
CA TYR A 24 15.21 -1.71 -3.70
C TYR A 24 14.61 -1.58 -5.10
N LYS A 25 13.42 -0.99 -5.14
CA LYS A 25 12.65 -0.66 -6.33
C LYS A 25 12.41 -1.84 -7.29
N VAL A 26 12.11 -3.00 -6.72
CA VAL A 26 11.40 -4.07 -7.42
C VAL A 26 9.90 -3.88 -7.19
N CYS A 27 9.18 -3.49 -8.24
CA CYS A 27 7.77 -3.13 -8.14
C CYS A 27 7.06 -3.43 -9.46
N SER A 28 5.76 -3.63 -9.43
CA SER A 28 4.93 -3.74 -10.64
C SER A 28 4.61 -2.38 -11.26
N PHE A 29 4.72 -1.31 -10.48
CA PHE A 29 4.43 0.08 -10.86
C PHE A 29 5.69 0.94 -10.86
N ASP A 30 5.61 2.10 -11.50
CA ASP A 30 6.62 3.15 -11.43
C ASP A 30 5.96 4.51 -11.17
N CYS A 31 5.11 4.56 -10.14
CA CYS A 31 4.23 5.70 -9.88
C CYS A 31 4.98 7.03 -9.93
N VAL A 32 4.43 8.01 -10.65
CA VAL A 32 5.08 9.31 -10.89
C VAL A 32 5.42 10.05 -9.59
N TYR A 33 4.63 9.81 -8.53
CA TYR A 33 4.81 10.40 -7.21
C TYR A 33 5.76 9.61 -6.28
N CYS A 34 6.32 8.47 -6.71
CA CYS A 34 7.08 7.60 -5.83
C CYS A 34 8.35 8.28 -5.29
N GLN A 35 8.45 8.43 -3.97
CA GLN A 35 9.61 9.05 -3.31
C GLN A 35 10.93 8.27 -3.50
N LEU A 36 10.84 6.99 -3.88
CA LEU A 36 11.98 6.10 -4.11
C LEU A 36 12.54 6.23 -5.54
N LYS A 37 12.14 7.29 -6.28
CA LYS A 37 12.55 7.57 -7.66
C LYS A 37 12.09 6.51 -8.65
N LYS A 38 12.78 6.35 -9.78
CA LYS A 38 12.45 5.41 -10.86
C LYS A 38 12.67 3.96 -10.43
N THR A 39 11.82 3.07 -10.90
CA THR A 39 11.84 1.65 -10.59
C THR A 39 13.08 0.97 -11.18
N ALA A 40 13.85 0.28 -10.34
CA ALA A 40 15.06 -0.44 -10.74
C ALA A 40 14.71 -1.70 -11.52
N LYS A 41 13.65 -2.40 -11.10
CA LYS A 41 13.11 -3.57 -11.80
C LYS A 41 11.58 -3.56 -11.78
N LYS A 42 10.98 -3.23 -12.93
CA LYS A 42 9.53 -3.30 -13.11
C LYS A 42 9.12 -4.75 -13.40
N THR A 43 8.30 -5.37 -12.55
CA THR A 43 7.90 -6.78 -12.70
C THR A 43 6.61 -7.11 -11.96
N LYS A 44 5.85 -8.09 -12.48
CA LYS A 44 4.73 -8.75 -11.78
C LYS A 44 5.09 -10.17 -11.30
N GLN A 45 6.35 -10.59 -11.45
CA GLN A 45 6.78 -11.93 -11.11
C GLN A 45 6.81 -12.10 -9.59
N ARG A 46 6.05 -13.08 -9.08
CA ARG A 46 6.12 -13.48 -7.68
C ARG A 46 7.23 -14.51 -7.49
N LYS A 47 8.12 -14.27 -6.53
CA LYS A 47 9.18 -15.23 -6.14
C LYS A 47 9.74 -14.88 -4.75
N ASN A 48 10.64 -15.71 -4.24
CA ASN A 48 11.37 -15.40 -3.02
C ASN A 48 12.45 -14.37 -3.36
N TYR A 49 12.24 -13.15 -2.89
CA TYR A 49 13.14 -12.02 -3.13
C TYR A 49 14.14 -11.82 -1.99
N ALA A 50 13.85 -12.39 -0.82
CA ALA A 50 14.74 -12.41 0.34
C ALA A 50 14.55 -13.74 1.10
N PRO A 51 15.58 -14.25 1.79
CA PRO A 51 15.47 -15.48 2.58
C PRO A 51 14.52 -15.29 3.77
N VAL A 52 13.47 -16.13 3.85
CA VAL A 52 12.45 -16.07 4.91
C VAL A 52 13.07 -16.20 6.30
N GLY A 53 14.02 -17.12 6.48
CA GLY A 53 14.71 -17.33 7.76
C GLY A 53 15.46 -16.08 8.23
N GLU A 54 16.19 -15.39 7.36
CA GLU A 54 16.89 -14.16 7.73
C GLU A 54 15.92 -13.05 8.17
N ILE A 55 14.79 -12.89 7.48
CA ILE A 55 13.77 -11.89 7.83
C ILE A 55 13.22 -12.18 9.23
N LEU A 56 12.82 -13.43 9.50
CA LEU A 56 12.20 -13.80 10.76
C LEU A 56 13.17 -13.73 11.94
N GLU A 57 14.42 -14.13 11.75
CA GLU A 57 15.45 -13.99 12.77
C GLU A 57 15.73 -12.53 13.11
N GLU A 58 15.73 -11.64 12.11
CA GLU A 58 15.87 -10.20 12.36
C GLU A 58 14.67 -9.64 13.14
N VAL A 59 13.44 -10.06 12.84
CA VAL A 59 12.22 -9.63 13.56
C VAL A 59 12.23 -10.12 14.99
N LYS A 60 12.57 -11.40 15.20
CA LYS A 60 12.71 -12.00 16.53
C LYS A 60 13.78 -11.27 17.35
N THR A 61 14.95 -11.04 16.75
CA THR A 61 16.07 -10.33 17.40
C THR A 61 15.67 -8.91 17.78
N PHE A 62 14.94 -8.19 16.93
CA PHE A 62 14.42 -6.87 17.25
C PHE A 62 13.51 -6.91 18.48
N PHE A 63 12.54 -7.83 18.54
CA PHE A 63 11.61 -7.90 19.68
C PHE A 63 12.27 -8.33 20.99
N LEU A 64 13.32 -9.17 20.93
CA LEU A 64 14.10 -9.56 22.10
C LEU A 64 14.94 -8.41 22.66
N ASN A 65 15.51 -7.58 21.78
CA ASN A 65 16.51 -6.59 22.15
C ASN A 65 15.99 -5.15 22.20
N LYS A 66 14.73 -4.90 21.83
CA LYS A 66 14.19 -3.53 21.79
C LYS A 66 14.25 -2.86 23.17
N PRO A 67 14.59 -1.56 23.24
CA PRO A 67 14.62 -0.83 24.51
C PRO A 67 13.31 -0.92 25.28
N LYS A 68 13.40 -1.03 26.61
CA LYS A 68 12.24 -0.89 27.49
C LYS A 68 11.60 0.48 27.27
N GLY A 69 10.27 0.51 27.10
CA GLY A 69 9.53 1.74 26.81
C GLY A 69 9.48 2.16 25.34
N LEU A 70 10.19 1.48 24.42
CA LEU A 70 10.01 1.73 22.98
C LEU A 70 8.58 1.36 22.56
N LYS A 71 7.78 2.37 22.25
CA LYS A 71 6.40 2.23 21.82
C LYS A 71 6.34 1.83 20.34
N ILE A 72 5.61 0.77 20.05
CA ILE A 72 5.33 0.28 18.70
C ILE A 72 3.83 0.02 18.65
N ASP A 73 3.16 0.65 17.69
CA ASP A 73 1.72 0.58 17.54
C ASP A 73 1.32 -0.50 16.52
N CYS A 74 2.20 -0.83 15.56
CA CYS A 74 1.99 -1.91 14.59
C CYS A 74 3.29 -2.38 13.92
N VAL A 75 3.22 -3.54 13.27
CA VAL A 75 4.26 -4.05 12.37
C VAL A 75 3.74 -4.00 10.94
N THR A 76 4.45 -3.34 10.02
CA THR A 76 3.97 -3.07 8.67
C THR A 76 4.88 -3.66 7.61
N PHE A 77 4.33 -4.58 6.80
CA PHE A 77 4.93 -4.98 5.54
C PHE A 77 4.78 -3.83 4.53
N SER A 78 5.89 -3.15 4.27
CA SER A 78 6.01 -2.01 3.35
C SER A 78 7.49 -1.78 3.06
N GLY A 79 7.84 -0.78 2.26
CA GLY A 79 9.24 -0.37 2.12
C GLY A 79 9.63 -0.12 0.68
N SER A 80 10.67 -0.82 0.22
CA SER A 80 11.43 -0.40 -0.96
C SER A 80 10.83 -0.82 -2.30
N GLY A 81 9.71 -1.52 -2.32
CA GLY A 81 9.07 -2.08 -3.51
C GLY A 81 7.67 -2.58 -3.17
N GLU A 82 7.08 -3.43 -4.03
CA GLU A 82 5.74 -3.99 -3.80
C GLU A 82 5.83 -5.28 -2.99
N PRO A 83 5.44 -5.30 -1.68
CA PRO A 83 5.67 -6.45 -0.80
C PRO A 83 5.06 -7.75 -1.30
N THR A 84 3.89 -7.65 -1.95
CA THR A 84 3.12 -8.82 -2.42
C THR A 84 3.76 -9.58 -3.58
N LEU A 85 4.82 -9.02 -4.19
CA LEU A 85 5.70 -9.75 -5.11
C LEU A 85 6.50 -10.87 -4.40
N HIS A 86 6.66 -10.80 -3.07
CA HIS A 86 7.30 -11.88 -2.34
C HIS A 86 6.36 -13.10 -2.24
N SER A 87 6.74 -14.23 -2.84
CA SER A 87 5.87 -15.41 -2.87
C SER A 87 5.56 -15.99 -1.49
N SER A 88 6.46 -15.83 -0.52
CA SER A 88 6.26 -16.28 0.87
C SER A 88 5.65 -15.22 1.80
N ILE A 89 5.05 -14.14 1.28
CA ILE A 89 4.51 -13.06 2.14
C ILE A 89 3.48 -13.60 3.15
N GLY A 90 2.61 -14.55 2.77
CA GLY A 90 1.63 -15.11 3.69
C GLY A 90 2.26 -15.90 4.84
N ALA A 91 3.32 -16.66 4.57
CA ALA A 91 4.07 -17.36 5.61
C ALA A 91 4.76 -16.36 6.57
N LEU A 92 5.34 -15.29 6.02
CA LEU A 92 5.95 -14.21 6.80
C LEU A 92 4.93 -13.50 7.68
N ILE A 93 3.74 -13.17 7.16
CA ILE A 93 2.66 -12.54 7.93
C ILE A 93 2.28 -13.43 9.12
N ARG A 94 2.01 -14.72 8.89
CA ARG A 94 1.64 -15.65 9.97
C ARG A 94 2.73 -15.78 11.03
N ALA A 95 3.97 -15.97 10.61
CA ALA A 95 5.10 -16.09 11.53
C ALA A 95 5.32 -14.80 12.35
N VAL A 96 5.18 -13.61 11.75
CA VAL A 96 5.27 -12.35 12.50
C VAL A 96 4.15 -12.23 13.54
N LYS A 97 2.92 -12.68 13.23
CA LYS A 97 1.80 -12.69 14.19
C LYS A 97 2.03 -13.66 15.36
N GLU A 98 2.84 -14.69 15.19
CA GLU A 98 3.25 -15.58 16.29
C GLU A 98 4.31 -14.93 17.20
N LEU A 99 5.13 -14.03 16.66
CA LEU A 99 6.19 -13.32 17.39
C LEU A 99 5.69 -12.11 18.18
N THR A 100 4.52 -11.56 17.86
CA THR A 100 4.01 -10.35 18.53
C THR A 100 2.48 -10.28 18.56
N ARG A 101 1.94 -9.61 19.57
CA ARG A 101 0.51 -9.28 19.68
C ARG A 101 0.13 -7.97 18.98
N LEU A 102 1.12 -7.27 18.41
CA LEU A 102 0.88 -6.02 17.68
C LEU A 102 0.11 -6.29 16.38
N PRO A 103 -0.77 -5.38 15.94
CA PRO A 103 -1.41 -5.47 14.64
C PRO A 103 -0.39 -5.58 13.51
N VAL A 104 -0.62 -6.53 12.60
CA VAL A 104 0.16 -6.67 11.36
C VAL A 104 -0.56 -5.97 10.22
N VAL A 105 0.14 -5.05 9.59
CA VAL A 105 -0.36 -4.17 8.52
C VAL A 105 0.35 -4.50 7.22
N LEU A 106 -0.36 -4.41 6.10
CA LEU A 106 0.24 -4.47 4.76
C LEU A 106 -0.13 -3.23 3.96
N ILE A 107 0.87 -2.55 3.41
CA ILE A 107 0.68 -1.52 2.39
C ILE A 107 1.03 -2.13 1.03
N THR A 108 0.11 -2.03 0.07
CA THR A 108 0.27 -2.63 -1.26
C THR A 108 -0.30 -1.72 -2.34
N ASN A 109 0.29 -1.76 -3.53
CA ASN A 109 -0.22 -1.11 -4.72
C ASN A 109 -1.36 -1.88 -5.41
N SER A 110 -1.84 -2.97 -4.79
CA SER A 110 -2.97 -3.79 -5.23
C SER A 110 -2.76 -4.60 -6.53
N SER A 111 -1.68 -4.35 -7.27
CA SER A 111 -1.48 -4.88 -8.62
C SER A 111 -1.54 -6.40 -8.75
N VAL A 112 -1.01 -7.13 -7.78
CA VAL A 112 -0.97 -8.61 -7.83
C VAL A 112 -2.22 -9.25 -7.22
N MET A 113 -3.14 -8.46 -6.65
CA MET A 113 -4.39 -9.01 -6.09
C MET A 113 -5.28 -9.64 -7.16
N VAL A 114 -5.03 -9.35 -8.44
CA VAL A 114 -5.62 -10.04 -9.60
C VAL A 114 -5.29 -11.54 -9.63
N ASP A 115 -4.17 -11.96 -9.05
CA ASP A 115 -3.83 -13.37 -8.83
C ASP A 115 -4.54 -13.87 -7.56
N PRO A 116 -5.49 -14.82 -7.66
CA PRO A 116 -6.20 -15.37 -6.51
C PRO A 116 -5.27 -15.93 -5.43
N LYS A 117 -4.11 -16.48 -5.82
CA LYS A 117 -3.12 -17.00 -4.86
C LYS A 117 -2.49 -15.86 -4.06
N ALA A 118 -2.05 -14.79 -4.73
CA ALA A 118 -1.48 -13.62 -4.07
C ALA A 118 -2.49 -12.92 -3.16
N SER A 119 -3.72 -12.80 -3.64
CA SER A 119 -4.85 -12.30 -2.86
C SER A 119 -5.09 -13.14 -1.60
N ASN A 120 -5.01 -14.48 -1.70
CA ASN A 120 -5.14 -15.36 -0.54
C ASN A 120 -3.99 -15.22 0.47
N ASP A 121 -2.76 -15.03 -0.01
CA ASP A 121 -1.57 -14.94 0.84
C ASP A 121 -1.58 -13.74 1.81
N ILE A 122 -2.39 -12.72 1.56
CA ILE A 122 -2.44 -11.49 2.37
C ILE A 122 -3.66 -11.40 3.29
N ARG A 123 -4.49 -12.45 3.37
CA ARG A 123 -5.74 -12.45 4.14
C ARG A 123 -5.56 -12.37 5.65
N ASP A 124 -4.40 -12.79 6.15
CA ASP A 124 -4.14 -12.91 7.59
C ASP A 124 -3.72 -11.58 8.25
N VAL A 125 -3.57 -10.49 7.47
CA VAL A 125 -3.25 -9.17 8.02
C VAL A 125 -4.43 -8.57 8.79
N ASP A 126 -4.13 -7.83 9.86
CA ASP A 126 -5.15 -7.16 10.67
C ASP A 126 -5.67 -5.89 9.98
N LEU A 127 -4.79 -5.22 9.22
CA LEU A 127 -5.11 -4.06 8.42
C LEU A 127 -4.44 -4.15 7.03
N LEU A 128 -5.25 -4.06 5.98
CA LEU A 128 -4.78 -3.89 4.61
C LEU A 128 -4.94 -2.42 4.20
N VAL A 129 -3.89 -1.88 3.59
CA VAL A 129 -3.86 -0.54 3.00
C VAL A 129 -3.56 -0.67 1.51
N PRO A 130 -4.57 -0.98 0.67
CA PRO A 130 -4.41 -1.02 -0.77
C PRO A 130 -4.45 0.40 -1.36
N SER A 131 -3.59 0.68 -2.33
CA SER A 131 -3.67 1.91 -3.14
C SER A 131 -4.55 1.70 -4.37
N LEU A 132 -5.34 2.73 -4.71
CA LEU A 132 -6.12 2.82 -5.95
C LEU A 132 -6.22 4.29 -6.38
N ASP A 133 -5.20 4.76 -7.11
CA ASP A 133 -5.07 6.18 -7.47
C ASP A 133 -5.84 6.56 -8.74
N ALA A 134 -6.21 5.56 -9.53
CA ALA A 134 -6.96 5.71 -10.75
C ALA A 134 -8.04 4.64 -10.87
N VAL A 135 -9.12 4.98 -11.59
CA VAL A 135 -10.24 4.08 -11.89
C VAL A 135 -10.57 4.01 -13.38
N THR A 136 -9.79 4.71 -14.22
CA THR A 136 -9.79 4.56 -15.67
C THR A 136 -8.37 4.24 -16.13
N GLN A 137 -8.25 3.39 -17.16
CA GLN A 137 -6.96 2.90 -17.63
C GLN A 137 -6.01 4.02 -18.06
N ASP A 138 -6.52 5.08 -18.70
CA ASP A 138 -5.70 6.19 -19.19
C ASP A 138 -5.04 6.99 -18.06
N VAL A 139 -5.73 7.18 -16.93
CA VAL A 139 -5.19 7.87 -15.75
C VAL A 139 -4.28 6.92 -14.96
N PHE A 140 -4.62 5.63 -14.89
CA PHE A 140 -3.80 4.60 -14.28
C PHE A 140 -2.42 4.52 -14.95
N GLU A 141 -2.38 4.55 -16.28
CA GLU A 141 -1.13 4.55 -17.04
C GLU A 141 -0.31 5.83 -16.84
N LYS A 142 -0.96 6.99 -16.63
CA LYS A 142 -0.29 8.26 -16.38
C LYS A 142 0.26 8.39 -14.96
N ILE A 143 -0.47 7.89 -13.96
CA ILE A 143 -0.11 8.02 -12.53
C ILE A 143 0.80 6.89 -12.10
N ASP A 144 0.37 5.64 -12.27
CA ASP A 144 1.03 4.46 -11.69
C ASP A 144 2.10 3.88 -12.60
N LEU A 145 2.06 4.21 -13.90
CA LEU A 145 2.98 3.69 -14.91
C LEU A 145 3.17 2.16 -14.75
N PRO A 146 2.08 1.37 -14.83
CA PRO A 146 2.11 -0.05 -14.52
C PRO A 146 2.98 -0.83 -15.51
N ILE A 147 3.36 -2.06 -15.14
CA ILE A 147 3.91 -3.00 -16.10
C ILE A 147 2.86 -3.34 -17.16
N LYS A 148 3.29 -3.63 -18.40
CA LYS A 148 2.40 -4.05 -19.48
C LYS A 148 1.51 -5.23 -19.07
N GLY A 149 0.25 -5.16 -19.49
CA GLY A 149 -0.74 -6.21 -19.25
C GLY A 149 -1.37 -6.20 -17.85
N LEU A 150 -1.31 -5.07 -17.14
CA LEU A 150 -2.16 -4.81 -15.99
C LEU A 150 -3.26 -3.83 -16.39
N ARG A 151 -4.50 -4.18 -16.05
CA ARG A 151 -5.67 -3.34 -16.27
C ARG A 151 -6.23 -2.87 -14.93
N VAL A 152 -6.62 -1.61 -14.85
CA VAL A 152 -7.18 -1.05 -13.63
C VAL A 152 -8.51 -1.71 -13.27
N GLU A 153 -9.30 -2.11 -14.26
CA GLU A 153 -10.59 -2.77 -14.05
C GLU A 153 -10.40 -4.12 -13.32
N ASP A 154 -9.38 -4.90 -13.70
CA ASP A 154 -9.07 -6.18 -13.06
C ASP A 154 -8.68 -5.98 -11.59
N ILE A 155 -7.92 -4.91 -11.28
CA ILE A 155 -7.53 -4.56 -9.91
C ILE A 155 -8.77 -4.16 -9.09
N ILE A 156 -9.66 -3.36 -9.67
CA ILE A 156 -10.92 -2.96 -9.02
C ILE A 156 -11.78 -4.18 -8.71
N GLU A 157 -11.98 -5.06 -9.68
CA GLU A 157 -12.74 -6.30 -9.50
C GLU A 157 -12.12 -7.19 -8.41
N ALA A 158 -10.79 -7.32 -8.41
CA ALA A 158 -10.06 -8.07 -7.40
C ALA A 158 -10.25 -7.48 -5.99
N LEU A 159 -10.21 -6.14 -5.85
CA LEU A 159 -10.44 -5.45 -4.57
C LEU A 159 -11.88 -5.66 -4.07
N ILE A 160 -12.88 -5.52 -4.95
CA ILE A 160 -14.29 -5.76 -4.62
C ILE A 160 -14.48 -7.20 -4.15
N LYS A 161 -13.94 -8.18 -4.89
CA LYS A 161 -14.04 -9.60 -4.53
C LYS A 161 -13.32 -9.91 -3.23
N PHE A 162 -12.12 -9.38 -3.05
CA PHE A 162 -11.33 -9.58 -1.84
C PHE A 162 -12.07 -9.05 -0.61
N ARG A 163 -12.61 -7.82 -0.68
CA ARG A 163 -13.32 -7.20 0.44
C ARG A 163 -14.42 -8.11 1.00
N ARG A 164 -15.23 -8.73 0.13
CA ARG A 164 -16.38 -9.57 0.53
C ARG A 164 -16.02 -10.69 1.50
N THR A 165 -14.77 -11.13 1.50
CA THR A 165 -14.29 -12.27 2.30
C THR A 165 -13.18 -11.90 3.27
N PHE A 166 -12.72 -10.64 3.26
CA PHE A 166 -11.64 -10.17 4.10
C PHE A 166 -12.17 -9.76 5.48
N LYS A 167 -11.64 -10.40 6.52
CA LYS A 167 -12.08 -10.21 7.92
C LYS A 167 -11.37 -9.06 8.63
N GLY A 168 -10.21 -8.64 8.13
CA GLY A 168 -9.46 -7.50 8.67
C GLY A 168 -10.05 -6.16 8.26
N LYS A 169 -9.38 -5.08 8.66
CA LYS A 169 -9.73 -3.71 8.29
C LYS A 169 -9.10 -3.33 6.96
N MET A 170 -9.84 -2.62 6.11
CA MET A 170 -9.34 -2.11 4.84
C MET A 170 -9.36 -0.58 4.83
N TRP A 171 -8.20 0.05 4.71
CA TRP A 171 -8.08 1.49 4.53
C TRP A 171 -7.58 1.77 3.12
N LEU A 172 -8.48 2.14 2.21
CA LEU A 172 -8.14 2.40 0.81
C LEU A 172 -7.37 3.72 0.72
N GLU A 173 -6.16 3.67 0.17
CA GLU A 173 -5.34 4.85 -0.09
C GLU A 173 -5.63 5.38 -1.51
N VAL A 174 -5.78 6.70 -1.61
CA VAL A 174 -5.90 7.42 -2.89
C VAL A 174 -4.94 8.61 -2.87
N MET A 175 -3.94 8.58 -3.74
CA MET A 175 -2.98 9.65 -3.96
C MET A 175 -3.50 10.64 -5.02
N LEU A 176 -3.85 11.86 -4.62
CA LEU A 176 -4.31 12.89 -5.56
C LEU A 176 -3.13 13.67 -6.16
N VAL A 177 -2.95 13.49 -7.47
CA VAL A 177 -1.96 14.19 -8.29
C VAL A 177 -2.66 15.27 -9.12
N ARG A 178 -2.16 16.50 -8.98
CA ARG A 178 -2.75 17.67 -9.62
C ARG A 178 -2.81 17.51 -11.15
N GLY A 179 -3.99 17.72 -11.71
CA GLY A 179 -4.24 17.67 -13.16
C GLY A 179 -4.41 16.27 -13.72
N LEU A 180 -4.36 15.21 -12.90
CA LEU A 180 -4.53 13.83 -13.35
C LEU A 180 -5.82 13.19 -12.80
N ASN A 181 -5.98 13.18 -11.47
CA ASN A 181 -7.12 12.53 -10.80
C ASN A 181 -7.83 13.43 -9.78
N ASP A 182 -7.61 14.74 -9.83
CA ASP A 182 -8.07 15.71 -8.83
C ASP A 182 -9.26 16.58 -9.29
N SER A 183 -9.84 16.29 -10.46
CA SER A 183 -11.03 16.98 -10.96
C SER A 183 -12.31 16.48 -10.26
N PRO A 184 -13.33 17.34 -10.04
CA PRO A 184 -14.58 16.92 -9.41
C PRO A 184 -15.28 15.75 -10.13
N GLU A 185 -15.20 15.70 -11.46
CA GLU A 185 -15.76 14.60 -12.24
C GLU A 185 -15.01 13.29 -11.96
N TYR A 186 -13.68 13.32 -11.97
CA TYR A 186 -12.88 12.13 -11.74
C TYR A 186 -12.99 11.64 -10.29
N LEU A 187 -13.05 12.55 -9.32
CA LEU A 187 -13.31 12.22 -7.91
C LEU A 187 -14.64 11.48 -7.73
N ARG A 188 -15.69 11.84 -8.49
CA ARG A 188 -16.96 11.09 -8.49
C ARG A 188 -16.82 9.69 -9.07
N LYS A 189 -15.97 9.49 -10.10
CA LYS A 189 -15.67 8.14 -10.62
C LYS A 189 -14.97 7.29 -9.55
N ILE A 190 -13.99 7.85 -8.84
CA ILE A 190 -13.33 7.16 -7.73
C ILE A 190 -14.36 6.83 -6.64
N LYS A 191 -15.22 7.77 -6.27
CA LYS A 191 -16.29 7.55 -5.28
C LYS A 191 -17.19 6.38 -5.64
N ASN A 192 -17.63 6.27 -6.89
CA ASN A 192 -18.45 5.13 -7.32
C ASN A 192 -17.74 3.78 -7.09
N VAL A 193 -16.44 3.71 -7.38
CA VAL A 193 -15.65 2.51 -7.14
C VAL A 193 -15.43 2.26 -5.65
N VAL A 194 -15.18 3.30 -4.86
CA VAL A 194 -15.09 3.22 -3.39
C VAL A 194 -16.37 2.62 -2.80
N ASP A 195 -17.55 3.02 -3.29
CA ASP A 195 -18.85 2.53 -2.82
C ASP A 195 -19.07 1.04 -3.17
N MET A 196 -18.48 0.57 -4.26
CA MET A 196 -18.47 -0.84 -4.62
C MET A 196 -17.49 -1.65 -3.76
N ILE A 197 -16.31 -1.10 -3.49
CA ILE A 197 -15.27 -1.74 -2.66
C ILE A 197 -15.70 -1.78 -1.20
N LYS A 198 -16.37 -0.75 -0.67
CA LYS A 198 -16.77 -0.62 0.74
C LYS A 198 -15.60 -0.78 1.75
N PRO A 199 -14.51 0.02 1.62
CA PRO A 199 -13.44 -0.01 2.61
C PRO A 199 -13.93 0.53 3.96
N ASP A 200 -13.25 0.16 5.06
CA ASP A 200 -13.55 0.72 6.39
C ASP A 200 -13.21 2.21 6.47
N ARG A 201 -12.16 2.64 5.75
CA ARG A 201 -11.77 4.05 5.60
C ARG A 201 -11.20 4.34 4.22
N VAL A 202 -11.26 5.60 3.80
CA VAL A 202 -10.49 6.12 2.68
C VAL A 202 -9.47 7.13 3.19
N GLN A 203 -8.25 7.05 2.67
CA GLN A 203 -7.14 7.92 3.02
C GLN A 203 -6.69 8.70 1.80
N LEU A 204 -7.02 9.99 1.78
CA LEU A 204 -6.58 10.92 0.74
C LEU A 204 -5.18 11.42 1.08
N ASN A 205 -4.26 11.21 0.16
CA ASN A 205 -2.90 11.73 0.22
C ASN A 205 -2.64 12.69 -0.95
N ALA A 206 -1.57 13.47 -0.82
CA ALA A 206 -0.98 14.21 -1.93
C ALA A 206 0.55 13.99 -1.93
N PRO A 207 1.22 14.09 -3.10
CA PRO A 207 2.67 13.92 -3.23
C PRO A 207 3.44 15.11 -2.63
N ILE A 208 3.48 15.18 -1.30
CA ILE A 208 4.17 16.24 -0.54
C ILE A 208 5.63 15.90 -0.23
N ARG A 209 6.06 14.68 -0.59
CA ARG A 209 7.48 14.29 -0.59
C ARG A 209 8.02 14.42 -2.01
N PRO A 210 9.33 14.63 -2.21
CA PRO A 210 9.92 14.75 -3.54
C PRO A 210 9.49 13.59 -4.46
N PRO A 211 8.74 13.85 -5.54
CA PRO A 211 8.25 12.79 -6.42
C PRO A 211 9.36 12.26 -7.34
N SER A 212 9.12 11.13 -8.00
CA SER A 212 10.06 10.57 -8.98
C SER A 212 10.18 11.42 -10.26
N GLN A 213 9.12 12.18 -10.56
CA GLN A 213 9.01 13.03 -11.75
C GLN A 213 8.83 14.49 -11.32
N ASN A 214 9.71 15.38 -11.77
CA ASN A 214 9.74 16.79 -11.33
C ASN A 214 8.48 17.60 -11.70
N TRP A 215 7.70 17.14 -12.68
CA TRP A 215 6.47 17.81 -13.11
C TRP A 215 5.28 17.49 -12.19
N VAL A 216 5.39 16.47 -11.33
CA VAL A 216 4.32 16.05 -10.42
C VAL A 216 4.12 17.11 -9.35
N LYS A 217 2.88 17.56 -9.21
CA LYS A 217 2.47 18.54 -8.20
C LYS A 217 1.40 17.96 -7.29
N PRO A 218 1.41 18.30 -5.99
CA PRO A 218 0.35 17.90 -5.10
C PRO A 218 -0.97 18.57 -5.46
N ALA A 219 -2.07 17.83 -5.27
CA ALA A 219 -3.41 18.44 -5.30
C ALA A 219 -3.50 19.57 -4.26
N MET A 220 -4.28 20.60 -4.57
CA MET A 220 -4.44 21.74 -3.68
C MET A 220 -5.14 21.32 -2.38
N PRO A 221 -4.86 21.95 -1.22
CA PRO A 221 -5.57 21.68 0.02
C PRO A 221 -7.10 21.83 -0.10
N SER A 222 -7.57 22.78 -0.91
CA SER A 222 -8.99 22.94 -1.23
C SER A 222 -9.56 21.76 -2.02
N THR A 223 -8.78 21.16 -2.91
CA THR A 223 -9.17 19.96 -3.66
C THR A 223 -9.26 18.75 -2.73
N LEU A 224 -8.32 18.57 -1.80
CA LEU A 224 -8.38 17.50 -0.79
C LEU A 224 -9.63 17.62 0.09
N LYS A 225 -10.00 18.84 0.50
CA LYS A 225 -11.24 19.09 1.26
C LYS A 225 -12.48 18.71 0.44
N LYS A 226 -12.57 19.17 -0.81
CA LYS A 226 -13.68 18.80 -1.71
C LYS A 226 -13.76 17.30 -1.96
N ALA A 227 -12.62 16.63 -2.13
CA ALA A 227 -12.57 15.19 -2.27
C ALA A 227 -13.09 14.50 -0.99
N LYS A 228 -12.66 14.95 0.20
CA LYS A 228 -13.20 14.46 1.47
C LYS A 228 -14.72 14.62 1.55
N ASP A 229 -15.26 15.77 1.16
CA ASP A 229 -16.70 16.02 1.15
C ASP A 229 -17.45 15.07 0.19
N ILE A 230 -16.89 14.80 -1.00
CA ILE A 230 -17.44 13.83 -1.96
C ILE A 230 -17.42 12.41 -1.40
N PHE A 231 -16.35 12.04 -0.69
CA PHE A 231 -16.14 10.68 -0.20
C PHE A 231 -16.90 10.39 1.10
N GLY A 232 -17.21 11.43 1.88
CA GLY A 232 -18.05 11.35 3.06
C GLY A 232 -17.29 11.05 4.35
N ALA A 233 -18.04 10.66 5.39
CA ALA A 233 -17.57 10.62 6.77
C ALA A 233 -16.39 9.67 7.04
N ASN A 234 -16.26 8.59 6.26
CA ASN A 234 -15.19 7.60 6.42
C ASN A 234 -13.88 7.98 5.69
N CYS A 235 -13.76 9.24 5.28
CA CYS A 235 -12.61 9.76 4.53
C CYS A 235 -11.73 10.67 5.39
N ASP A 236 -10.45 10.31 5.49
CA ASP A 236 -9.41 11.08 6.18
C ASP A 236 -8.43 11.68 5.17
N ILE A 237 -7.93 12.89 5.46
CA ILE A 237 -6.79 13.49 4.75
C ILE A 237 -5.55 13.20 5.60
N VAL A 238 -4.51 12.60 5.00
CA VAL A 238 -3.33 12.05 5.70
C VAL A 238 -2.04 12.83 5.36
#